data_AF-A0A0G1XKS1-F1
#
_entry.id   AF-A0A0G1XKS1-F1
#
_cell.length_a   1.000
_cell.length_b   1.000
_cell.length_c   1.000
_cell.angle_alpha   90.00
_cell.angle_beta   90.00
_cell.angle_gamma   90.00
#
_symmetry.space_group_name_H-M   'P 1'
#
loop_
_entity.id
_entity.type
_entity.pdbx_description
1 polymer ?
#
loop_
_entity_poly.entity_id
_entity_poly.type
_entity_poly.pdbx_seq_one_letter_code
_entity_poly.pdbx_strand_id
1 'polypeptide(L)'
;MISQKIVTHSFIALNITIIIAAEFIGGGTFFFENGIIHGIAALFIIGVAISLLHRYYFADPMLKKFLNACLIAFGVFSFSHVVEFLSDRFLGGYGDYLFALTLNFYIISLLIMITGSETFLRAYSGYQRSRTAFALSNSVILAFAVFSGLLFFDTSLISLEPANVVPYLYVCAVLTVAFVFWRRIIHLRRTIPLLDDFFVLLLWMVVFIAISASAYALYDVIKDVFSISEHQIVYLSHFLFYGGMSIMFIAFHKLSYVGGGVIDDIKNYKKRGAV
;
A
#
# COMPACT_ATOMS: atom_id res chain seq x y z
N MET A 1 0.23 -25.64 15.14
CA MET A 1 -0.65 -24.59 14.58
C MET A 1 -0.53 -23.37 15.48
N ILE A 2 0.26 -22.36 15.11
CA ILE A 2 0.41 -21.14 15.93
C ILE A 2 -0.95 -20.41 15.88
N SER A 3 -1.51 -20.09 17.06
CA SER A 3 -2.79 -19.38 17.16
C SER A 3 -2.73 -18.05 16.42
N GLN A 4 -3.75 -17.74 15.60
CA GLN A 4 -3.85 -16.49 14.84
C GLN A 4 -3.68 -15.25 15.73
N LYS A 5 -4.14 -15.33 16.99
CA LYS A 5 -3.91 -14.29 17.99
C LYS A 5 -2.41 -14.06 18.21
N ILE A 6 -1.62 -15.12 18.38
CA ILE A 6 -0.16 -15.00 18.58
C ILE A 6 0.47 -14.29 17.39
N VAL A 7 0.15 -14.69 16.16
CA VAL A 7 0.74 -14.09 14.96
C VAL A 7 0.37 -12.60 14.83
N THR A 8 -0.90 -12.23 15.03
CA THR A 8 -1.34 -10.83 14.99
C THR A 8 -0.67 -9.96 16.06
N HIS A 9 -0.58 -10.46 17.30
CA HIS A 9 0.06 -9.71 18.39
C HIS A 9 1.57 -9.60 18.16
N SER A 10 2.21 -10.61 17.55
CA SER A 10 3.64 -10.56 17.20
C SER A 10 3.97 -9.48 16.18
N PHE A 11 3.15 -9.22 15.15
CA PHE A 11 3.42 -8.17 14.17
C PHE A 11 3.21 -6.75 14.73
N ILE A 12 2.19 -6.55 15.57
CA ILE A 12 1.98 -5.28 16.27
C ILE A 12 3.13 -5.03 17.25
N ALA A 13 3.49 -6.04 18.05
CA ALA A 13 4.62 -5.95 18.96
C ALA A 13 5.92 -5.67 18.23
N LEU A 14 6.16 -6.34 17.09
CA LEU A 14 7.34 -6.10 16.25
C LEU A 14 7.38 -4.65 15.74
N ASN A 15 6.27 -4.09 15.28
CA ASN A 15 6.21 -2.70 14.84
C ASN A 15 6.53 -1.73 16.00
N ILE A 16 5.93 -1.94 17.18
CA ILE A 16 6.26 -1.15 18.38
C ILE A 16 7.73 -1.28 18.77
N THR A 17 8.30 -2.49 18.73
CA THR A 17 9.72 -2.72 19.02
C THR A 17 10.61 -1.99 18.03
N ILE A 18 10.26 -1.95 16.75
CA ILE A 18 11.00 -1.21 15.72
C ILE A 18 10.93 0.29 15.98
N ILE A 19 9.76 0.82 16.34
CA ILE A 19 9.60 2.25 16.68
C ILE A 19 10.51 2.62 17.85
N ILE A 20 10.46 1.84 18.94
CA ILE A 20 11.31 2.06 20.12
C ILE A 20 12.79 1.93 19.73
N ALA A 21 13.17 0.90 18.99
CA ALA A 21 14.56 0.71 18.57
C ALA A 21 15.07 1.87 17.70
N ALA A 22 14.25 2.35 16.77
CA ALA A 22 14.60 3.45 15.89
C ALA A 22 14.76 4.78 16.65
N GLU A 23 13.95 5.04 17.67
CA GLU A 23 14.02 6.27 18.47
C GLU A 23 15.19 6.28 19.46
N PHE A 24 15.53 5.13 20.07
CA PHE A 24 16.49 5.08 21.17
C PHE A 24 17.90 4.59 20.79
N ILE A 25 18.07 3.87 19.67
CA ILE A 25 19.40 3.37 19.27
C ILE A 25 20.16 4.45 18.50
N GLY A 26 21.42 4.67 18.89
CA GLY A 26 22.31 5.64 18.25
C GLY A 26 21.76 7.07 18.28
N GLY A 27 21.03 7.44 19.32
CA GLY A 27 20.45 8.78 19.47
C GLY A 27 19.28 9.09 18.52
N GLY A 28 18.64 8.06 17.95
CA GLY A 28 17.48 8.22 17.06
C GLY A 28 17.83 8.23 15.58
N THR A 29 19.10 8.38 15.20
CA THR A 29 19.48 8.52 13.78
C THR A 29 19.99 7.23 13.16
N PHE A 30 20.33 6.22 13.96
CA PHE A 30 21.01 5.00 13.48
C PHE A 30 20.27 4.29 12.35
N PHE A 31 18.94 4.12 12.45
CA PHE A 31 18.17 3.39 11.43
C PHE A 31 18.06 4.17 10.12
N PHE A 32 17.93 5.49 10.21
CA PHE A 32 17.94 6.42 9.09
C PHE A 32 19.31 6.44 8.40
N GLU A 33 20.36 6.73 9.16
CA GLU A 33 21.74 6.79 8.65
C GLU A 33 22.24 5.47 8.10
N ASN A 34 21.72 4.33 8.56
CA ASN A 34 22.06 3.01 8.05
C ASN A 34 21.14 2.51 6.92
N GLY A 35 20.05 3.23 6.62
CA GLY A 35 19.03 2.81 5.66
C GLY A 35 18.26 1.54 6.07
N ILE A 36 18.34 1.14 7.35
CA ILE A 36 17.72 -0.07 7.89
C ILE A 36 16.19 0.01 7.78
N ILE A 37 15.64 1.22 7.85
CA ILE A 37 14.22 1.49 7.72
C ILE A 37 13.67 0.89 6.41
N HIS A 38 14.36 1.10 5.28
CA HIS A 38 13.93 0.55 3.98
C HIS A 38 13.96 -0.99 3.94
N GLY A 39 14.96 -1.60 4.56
CA GLY A 39 15.08 -3.05 4.66
C GLY A 39 13.92 -3.67 5.47
N ILE A 40 13.51 -3.01 6.55
CA ILE A 40 12.36 -3.41 7.35
C ILE A 40 11.07 -3.33 6.51
N ALA A 41 10.89 -2.27 5.72
CA ALA A 41 9.74 -2.15 4.82
C ALA A 41 9.62 -3.37 3.89
N ALA A 42 10.72 -3.75 3.26
CA ALA A 42 10.78 -4.93 2.40
C ALA A 42 10.42 -6.22 3.15
N LEU A 43 10.88 -6.41 4.38
CA LEU A 43 10.53 -7.57 5.21
C LEU A 43 9.03 -7.63 5.53
N PHE A 44 8.39 -6.51 5.86
CA PHE A 44 6.94 -6.47 6.06
C PHE A 44 6.19 -6.86 4.79
N ILE A 45 6.61 -6.35 3.63
CA ILE A 45 5.99 -6.68 2.34
C ILE A 45 6.17 -8.16 2.00
N ILE A 46 7.37 -8.72 2.20
CA ILE A 46 7.64 -10.15 2.03
C ILE A 46 6.76 -10.97 2.96
N GLY A 47 6.61 -10.57 4.22
CA GLY A 47 5.71 -11.22 5.17
C GLY A 47 4.26 -11.25 4.68
N VAL A 48 3.77 -10.12 4.16
CA VAL A 48 2.43 -10.01 3.56
C VAL A 48 2.29 -10.95 2.35
N ALA A 49 3.28 -10.99 1.46
CA ALA A 49 3.27 -11.86 0.29
C ALA A 49 3.28 -13.35 0.67
N ILE A 50 4.09 -13.75 1.65
CA ILE A 50 4.12 -15.11 2.19
C ILE A 50 2.77 -15.48 2.82
N SER A 51 2.15 -14.56 3.58
CA SER A 51 0.82 -14.78 4.19
C SER A 51 -0.23 -15.13 3.12
N LEU A 52 -0.21 -14.43 2.00
CA LEU A 52 -1.09 -14.68 0.86
C LEU A 52 -0.79 -16.03 0.18
N LEU A 53 0.49 -16.30 -0.13
CA LEU A 53 0.90 -17.51 -0.88
C LEU A 53 0.76 -18.80 -0.07
N HIS A 54 1.05 -18.77 1.22
CA HIS A 54 1.08 -19.98 2.06
C HIS A 54 -0.32 -20.52 2.38
N ARG A 55 -1.35 -19.64 2.36
CA ARG A 55 -2.66 -19.96 2.95
C ARG A 55 -3.81 -19.99 1.97
N TYR A 56 -3.65 -19.44 0.78
CA TYR A 56 -4.72 -19.44 -0.21
C TYR A 56 -4.39 -20.38 -1.38
N TYR A 57 -5.01 -21.56 -1.37
CA TYR A 57 -5.06 -22.39 -2.57
C TYR A 57 -5.87 -21.60 -3.60
N PHE A 58 -5.28 -21.32 -4.76
CA PHE A 58 -5.85 -20.55 -5.87
C PHE A 58 -7.04 -21.25 -6.55
N ALA A 59 -8.00 -21.77 -5.78
CA ALA A 59 -9.13 -22.53 -6.26
C ALA A 59 -10.18 -21.64 -6.94
N ASP A 60 -10.30 -20.35 -6.56
CA ASP A 60 -11.16 -19.38 -7.24
C ASP A 60 -10.38 -18.56 -8.29
N PRO A 61 -10.57 -18.82 -9.60
CA PRO A 61 -9.82 -18.14 -10.65
C PRO A 61 -10.13 -16.65 -10.75
N MET A 62 -11.25 -16.18 -10.19
CA MET A 62 -11.65 -14.78 -10.23
C MET A 62 -11.05 -14.01 -9.07
N LEU A 63 -11.15 -14.52 -7.84
CA LEU A 63 -10.48 -13.88 -6.70
C LEU A 63 -8.96 -13.87 -6.90
N LYS A 64 -8.41 -14.92 -7.53
CA LYS A 64 -7.00 -14.99 -7.95
C LYS A 64 -6.54 -13.74 -8.70
N LYS A 65 -7.36 -13.17 -9.59
CA LYS A 65 -6.98 -11.97 -10.36
C LYS A 65 -6.78 -10.76 -9.48
N PHE A 66 -7.66 -10.56 -8.50
CA PHE A 66 -7.52 -9.49 -7.51
C PHE A 66 -6.30 -9.71 -6.61
N LEU A 67 -6.13 -10.92 -6.10
CA LEU A 67 -4.99 -11.27 -5.24
C LEU A 67 -3.64 -11.14 -5.98
N ASN A 68 -3.58 -11.53 -7.26
CA ASN A 68 -2.40 -11.32 -8.10
C ASN A 68 -2.11 -9.83 -8.30
N ALA A 69 -3.14 -8.99 -8.50
CA ALA A 69 -2.94 -7.55 -8.57
C ALA A 69 -2.38 -6.99 -7.25
N CYS A 70 -2.86 -7.47 -6.10
CA CYS A 70 -2.25 -7.12 -4.81
C CYS A 70 -0.78 -7.53 -4.74
N LEU A 71 -0.41 -8.74 -5.18
CA LEU A 71 0.99 -9.17 -5.24
C LEU A 71 1.85 -8.28 -6.13
N ILE A 72 1.35 -7.90 -7.30
CA ILE A 72 2.05 -6.97 -8.20
C ILE A 72 2.23 -5.61 -7.52
N ALA A 73 1.18 -5.08 -6.88
CA ALA A 73 1.26 -3.82 -6.14
C ALA A 73 2.27 -3.88 -4.99
N PHE A 74 2.34 -5.00 -4.25
CA PHE A 74 3.39 -5.22 -3.26
C PHE A 74 4.78 -5.25 -3.89
N GLY A 75 4.94 -5.85 -5.06
CA GLY A 75 6.19 -5.78 -5.82
C GLY A 75 6.60 -4.34 -6.15
N VAL A 76 5.64 -3.49 -6.54
CA VAL A 76 5.90 -2.06 -6.80
C VAL A 76 6.24 -1.30 -5.52
N PHE A 77 5.56 -1.55 -4.40
CA PHE A 77 5.97 -1.01 -3.10
C PHE A 77 7.38 -1.48 -2.67
N SER A 78 7.72 -2.75 -2.87
CA SER A 78 9.07 -3.22 -2.57
C SER A 78 10.10 -2.53 -3.45
N PHE A 79 9.80 -2.35 -4.73
CA PHE A 79 10.67 -1.64 -5.65
C PHE A 79 10.87 -0.17 -5.23
N SER A 80 9.82 0.51 -4.74
CA SER A 80 9.97 1.89 -4.26
C SER A 80 10.95 2.01 -3.10
N HIS A 81 10.87 1.13 -2.10
CA HIS A 81 11.82 1.15 -0.97
C HIS A 81 13.25 0.75 -1.38
N VAL A 82 13.40 -0.12 -2.38
CA VAL A 82 14.72 -0.43 -2.96
C VAL A 82 15.29 0.81 -3.65
N VAL A 83 14.50 1.51 -4.47
CA VAL A 83 14.91 2.76 -5.12
C VAL A 83 15.25 3.82 -4.08
N GLU A 84 14.43 3.96 -3.03
CA GLU A 84 14.66 4.89 -1.92
C GLU A 84 15.98 4.61 -1.20
N PHE A 85 16.22 3.36 -0.80
CA PHE A 85 17.48 2.93 -0.19
C PHE A 85 18.68 3.20 -1.09
N LEU A 86 18.63 2.76 -2.35
CA LEU A 86 19.75 2.93 -3.28
C LEU A 86 20.03 4.41 -3.56
N SER A 87 18.99 5.24 -3.68
CA SER A 87 19.17 6.66 -3.98
C SER A 87 19.74 7.41 -2.77
N ASP A 88 19.23 7.14 -1.57
CA ASP A 88 19.80 7.67 -0.33
C ASP A 88 21.29 7.29 -0.20
N ARG A 89 21.64 6.04 -0.51
CA ARG A 89 23.03 5.54 -0.38
C ARG A 89 23.99 6.02 -1.45
N PHE A 90 23.55 6.08 -2.69
CA PHE A 90 24.46 6.26 -3.83
C PHE A 90 24.33 7.64 -4.49
N LEU A 91 23.24 8.37 -4.26
CA LEU A 91 22.94 9.65 -4.92
C LEU A 91 22.93 10.86 -3.96
N GLY A 92 23.30 10.67 -2.69
CA GLY A 92 23.62 11.78 -1.79
C GLY A 92 22.44 12.34 -0.98
N GLY A 93 21.49 11.49 -0.59
CA GLY A 93 20.42 11.82 0.35
C GLY A 93 19.03 12.01 -0.26
N TYR A 94 18.08 12.46 0.57
CA TYR A 94 16.67 12.65 0.20
C TYR A 94 16.46 13.95 -0.56
N GLY A 95 16.29 13.86 -1.88
CA GLY A 95 15.85 14.99 -2.72
C GLY A 95 14.38 14.86 -3.13
N ASP A 96 13.79 15.95 -3.61
CA ASP A 96 12.39 16.03 -4.07
C ASP A 96 12.03 14.94 -5.08
N TYR A 97 12.95 14.64 -6.01
CA TYR A 97 12.76 13.59 -7.01
C TYR A 97 12.56 12.21 -6.35
N LEU A 98 13.23 11.94 -5.24
CA LEU A 98 13.14 10.66 -4.54
C LEU A 98 11.77 10.50 -3.87
N PHE A 99 11.32 11.54 -3.17
CA PHE A 99 9.98 11.56 -2.59
C PHE A 99 8.91 11.45 -3.67
N ALA A 100 9.06 12.18 -4.79
CA ALA A 100 8.15 12.09 -5.93
C ALA A 100 8.13 10.68 -6.55
N LEU A 101 9.27 10.02 -6.70
CA LEU A 101 9.35 8.62 -7.16
C LEU A 101 8.60 7.68 -6.22
N THR A 102 8.83 7.79 -4.91
CA THR A 102 8.12 6.96 -3.92
C THR A 102 6.62 7.23 -3.94
N LEU A 103 6.19 8.49 -4.01
CA LEU A 103 4.78 8.88 -4.15
C LEU A 103 4.14 8.28 -5.41
N ASN A 104 4.82 8.38 -6.56
CA ASN A 104 4.36 7.80 -7.81
C ASN A 104 4.18 6.29 -7.68
N PHE A 105 5.14 5.58 -7.09
CA PHE A 105 5.03 4.13 -6.87
C PHE A 105 3.91 3.77 -5.92
N TYR A 106 3.66 4.55 -4.87
CA TYR A 106 2.53 4.33 -3.96
C TYR A 106 1.19 4.50 -4.70
N ILE A 107 1.06 5.57 -5.49
CA ILE A 107 -0.12 5.81 -6.33
C ILE A 107 -0.32 4.66 -7.33
N ILE A 108 0.75 4.24 -8.03
CA ILE A 108 0.71 3.11 -8.97
C ILE A 108 0.26 1.83 -8.26
N SER A 109 0.82 1.50 -7.10
CA SER A 109 0.44 0.32 -6.32
C SER A 109 -1.05 0.31 -5.97
N LEU A 110 -1.60 1.44 -5.49
CA LEU A 110 -3.03 1.55 -5.20
C LEU A 110 -3.89 1.43 -6.47
N LEU A 111 -3.47 2.04 -7.58
CA LEU A 111 -4.17 1.94 -8.87
C LEU A 111 -4.15 0.51 -9.44
N ILE A 112 -3.07 -0.25 -9.24
CA ILE A 112 -3.00 -1.67 -9.61
C ILE A 112 -4.03 -2.47 -8.80
N MET A 113 -4.12 -2.23 -7.48
CA MET A 113 -5.13 -2.89 -6.65
C MET A 113 -6.56 -2.51 -7.06
N ILE A 114 -6.80 -1.23 -7.41
CA ILE A 114 -8.08 -0.79 -7.99
C ILE A 114 -8.38 -1.56 -9.27
N THR A 115 -7.44 -1.64 -10.19
CA THR A 115 -7.56 -2.35 -11.47
C THR A 115 -7.87 -3.84 -11.26
N GLY A 116 -7.21 -4.47 -10.28
CA GLY A 116 -7.49 -5.84 -9.85
C GLY A 116 -8.91 -6.01 -9.30
N SER A 117 -9.34 -5.12 -8.41
CA SER A 117 -10.69 -5.14 -7.82
C SER A 117 -11.77 -5.00 -8.89
N GLU A 118 -11.49 -4.18 -9.89
CA GLU A 118 -12.40 -3.88 -10.99
C GLU A 118 -12.50 -5.06 -11.97
N THR A 119 -11.37 -5.71 -12.25
CA THR A 119 -11.33 -6.96 -13.03
C THR A 119 -12.13 -8.07 -12.35
N PHE A 120 -11.99 -8.18 -11.03
CA PHE A 120 -12.78 -9.11 -10.24
C PHE A 120 -14.29 -8.82 -10.31
N LEU A 121 -14.70 -7.56 -10.06
CA LEU A 121 -16.10 -7.16 -10.10
C LEU A 121 -16.74 -7.40 -11.47
N ARG A 122 -16.02 -7.12 -12.56
CA ARG A 122 -16.51 -7.43 -13.92
C ARG A 122 -16.80 -8.90 -14.12
N ALA A 123 -15.86 -9.75 -13.72
CA ALA A 123 -15.99 -11.18 -13.92
C ALA A 123 -17.10 -11.78 -13.04
N TYR A 124 -17.32 -11.20 -11.86
CA TYR A 124 -18.27 -11.70 -10.88
C TYR A 124 -19.71 -11.20 -11.08
N SER A 125 -19.92 -9.89 -11.28
CA SER A 125 -21.27 -9.29 -11.34
C SER A 125 -21.68 -8.83 -12.74
N GLY A 126 -20.90 -9.16 -13.78
CA GLY A 126 -21.17 -8.71 -15.15
C GLY A 126 -21.13 -7.18 -15.28
N TYR A 127 -20.41 -6.50 -14.37
CA TYR A 127 -20.43 -5.05 -14.22
C TYR A 127 -19.77 -4.35 -15.43
N GLN A 128 -20.54 -4.11 -16.50
CA GLN A 128 -20.03 -3.53 -17.75
C GLN A 128 -19.73 -2.03 -17.67
N ARG A 129 -20.25 -1.31 -16.65
CA ARG A 129 -20.04 0.13 -16.42
C ARG A 129 -18.57 0.53 -16.17
N SER A 130 -17.69 -0.46 -16.12
CA SER A 130 -16.32 -0.36 -15.66
C SER A 130 -15.28 -0.10 -16.77
N ARG A 131 -15.60 -0.29 -18.06
CA ARG A 131 -14.58 -0.29 -19.15
C ARG A 131 -13.72 0.98 -19.15
N THR A 132 -14.37 2.13 -18.98
CA THR A 132 -13.72 3.44 -18.92
C THR A 132 -12.86 3.62 -17.67
N ALA A 133 -13.35 3.22 -16.49
CA ALA A 133 -12.61 3.40 -15.23
C ALA A 133 -11.33 2.56 -15.20
N PHE A 134 -11.36 1.32 -15.70
CA PHE A 134 -10.16 0.49 -15.86
C PHE A 134 -9.16 1.08 -16.87
N ALA A 135 -9.66 1.56 -18.02
CA ALA A 135 -8.80 2.18 -19.03
C ALA A 135 -8.14 3.45 -18.46
N LEU A 136 -8.90 4.26 -17.72
CA LEU A 136 -8.41 5.44 -17.04
C LEU A 136 -7.35 5.07 -15.99
N SER A 137 -7.60 4.10 -15.11
CA SER A 137 -6.61 3.65 -14.12
C SER A 137 -5.31 3.19 -14.77
N ASN A 138 -5.38 2.39 -15.84
CA ASN A 138 -4.19 1.94 -16.56
C ASN A 138 -3.46 3.09 -17.28
N SER A 139 -4.19 4.07 -17.80
CA SER A 139 -3.60 5.26 -18.43
C SER A 139 -2.87 6.11 -17.40
N VAL A 140 -3.46 6.27 -16.21
CA VAL A 140 -2.83 7.00 -15.08
C VAL A 140 -1.61 6.24 -14.57
N ILE A 141 -1.67 4.91 -14.42
CA ILE A 141 -0.50 4.08 -14.09
C ILE A 141 0.62 4.32 -15.09
N LEU A 142 0.32 4.27 -16.40
CA LEU A 142 1.32 4.50 -17.44
C LEU A 142 1.90 5.91 -17.36
N ALA A 143 1.07 6.93 -17.15
CA ALA A 143 1.52 8.31 -17.02
C ALA A 143 2.49 8.48 -15.84
N PHE A 144 2.15 7.95 -14.66
CA PHE A 144 3.04 7.99 -13.50
C PHE A 144 4.31 7.15 -13.71
N ALA A 145 4.23 6.00 -14.38
CA ALA A 145 5.40 5.17 -14.67
C ALA A 145 6.37 5.88 -15.64
N VAL A 146 5.83 6.52 -16.68
CA VAL A 146 6.61 7.33 -17.62
C VAL A 146 7.22 8.52 -16.90
N PHE A 147 6.45 9.23 -16.07
CA PHE A 147 6.95 10.37 -15.30
C PHE A 147 8.05 9.96 -14.32
N SER A 148 7.87 8.85 -13.59
CA SER A 148 8.95 8.26 -12.77
C SER A 148 10.19 7.92 -13.59
N GLY A 149 10.02 7.38 -14.80
CA GLY A 149 11.12 7.14 -15.73
C GLY A 149 11.88 8.42 -16.08
N LEU A 150 11.16 9.51 -16.37
CA LEU A 150 11.75 10.82 -16.69
C LEU A 150 12.52 11.41 -15.51
N LEU A 151 12.03 11.24 -14.27
CA LEU A 151 12.71 11.73 -13.06
C LEU A 151 14.09 11.10 -12.84
N PHE A 152 14.36 9.91 -13.38
CA PHE A 152 15.71 9.33 -13.35
C PHE A 152 16.69 10.03 -14.30
N PHE A 153 16.21 10.70 -15.33
CA PHE A 153 17.04 11.42 -16.31
C PHE A 153 17.15 12.91 -16.00
N ASP A 154 16.11 13.50 -15.43
CA ASP A 154 16.07 14.91 -15.06
C ASP A 154 15.33 15.08 -13.73
N THR A 155 16.10 15.28 -12.67
CA THR A 155 15.58 15.46 -11.30
C THR A 155 14.97 16.84 -11.09
N SER A 156 15.22 17.81 -11.98
CA SER A 156 14.71 19.19 -11.87
C SER A 156 13.24 19.35 -12.32
N LEU A 157 12.66 18.29 -12.89
CA LEU A 157 11.26 18.27 -13.35
C LEU A 157 10.24 18.38 -12.22
N ILE A 158 10.67 18.21 -10.95
CA ILE A 158 9.80 18.26 -9.80
C ILE A 158 10.45 19.10 -8.68
N SER A 159 9.61 19.86 -7.99
CA SER A 159 9.97 20.55 -6.76
C SER A 159 8.83 20.37 -5.77
N LEU A 160 9.15 19.87 -4.57
CA LEU A 160 8.22 19.64 -3.47
C LEU A 160 8.32 20.72 -2.39
N GLU A 161 9.05 21.80 -2.67
CA GLU A 161 9.16 22.96 -1.79
C GLU A 161 7.77 23.51 -1.40
N PRO A 162 7.60 23.99 -0.15
CA PRO A 162 6.31 24.50 0.35
C PRO A 162 5.69 25.62 -0.47
N ALA A 163 6.51 26.42 -1.16
CA ALA A 163 6.05 27.52 -2.00
C ALA A 163 5.40 27.03 -3.31
N ASN A 164 5.66 25.79 -3.71
CA ASN A 164 5.16 25.21 -4.95
C ASN A 164 3.80 24.53 -4.73
N VAL A 165 2.97 24.47 -5.77
CA VAL A 165 1.65 23.82 -5.71
C VAL A 165 1.76 22.29 -5.76
N VAL A 166 2.85 21.79 -6.33
CA VAL A 166 3.13 20.37 -6.58
C VAL A 166 2.97 19.45 -5.35
N PRO A 167 3.53 19.72 -4.15
CA PRO A 167 3.34 18.85 -2.99
C PRO A 167 1.85 18.67 -2.62
N TYR A 168 1.07 19.75 -2.72
CA TYR A 168 -0.38 19.71 -2.48
C TYR A 168 -1.13 18.93 -3.56
N LEU A 169 -0.72 19.04 -4.83
CA LEU A 169 -1.27 18.23 -5.91
C LEU A 169 -1.00 16.74 -5.69
N TYR A 170 0.18 16.37 -5.18
CA TYR A 170 0.50 15.00 -4.79
C TYR A 170 -0.40 14.50 -3.67
N VAL A 171 -0.61 15.29 -2.61
CA VAL A 171 -1.55 14.95 -1.54
C VAL A 171 -2.96 14.74 -2.12
N CYS A 172 -3.45 15.67 -2.95
CA CYS A 172 -4.75 15.53 -3.60
C CYS A 172 -4.84 14.25 -4.47
N ALA A 173 -3.78 13.92 -5.21
CA ALA A 173 -3.72 12.71 -6.03
C ALA A 173 -3.76 11.44 -5.17
N VAL A 174 -2.94 11.37 -4.12
CA VAL A 174 -2.91 10.26 -3.15
C VAL A 174 -4.28 10.07 -2.51
N LEU A 175 -4.87 11.14 -1.98
CA LEU A 175 -6.18 11.08 -1.32
C LEU A 175 -7.29 10.69 -2.31
N THR A 176 -7.24 11.19 -3.54
CA THR A 176 -8.22 10.82 -4.58
C THR A 176 -8.13 9.33 -4.92
N VAL A 177 -6.93 8.81 -5.15
CA VAL A 177 -6.71 7.39 -5.46
C VAL A 177 -7.10 6.51 -4.28
N ALA A 178 -6.71 6.89 -3.06
CA ALA A 178 -7.10 6.21 -1.84
C ALA A 178 -8.63 6.18 -1.65
N PHE A 179 -9.30 7.31 -1.88
CA PHE A 179 -10.76 7.41 -1.80
C PHE A 179 -11.46 6.55 -2.86
N VAL A 180 -10.97 6.56 -4.11
CA VAL A 180 -11.48 5.69 -5.17
C VAL A 180 -11.35 4.23 -4.76
N PHE A 181 -10.18 3.82 -4.25
CA PHE A 181 -9.98 2.44 -3.81
C PHE A 181 -10.87 2.08 -2.61
N TRP A 182 -10.96 2.96 -1.62
CA TRP A 182 -11.85 2.83 -0.46
C TRP A 182 -13.30 2.58 -0.88
N ARG A 183 -13.82 3.37 -1.83
CA ARG A 183 -15.17 3.17 -2.40
C ARG A 183 -15.32 1.82 -3.09
N ARG A 184 -14.29 1.35 -3.80
CA ARG A 184 -14.30 0.03 -4.45
C ARG A 184 -14.32 -1.09 -3.42
N ILE A 185 -13.56 -0.96 -2.33
CA ILE A 185 -13.56 -1.94 -1.24
C ILE A 185 -14.92 -1.99 -0.55
N ILE A 186 -15.58 -0.84 -0.29
CA ILE A 186 -16.96 -0.83 0.23
C ILE A 186 -17.91 -1.57 -0.72
N HIS A 187 -17.77 -1.38 -2.03
CA HIS A 187 -18.61 -2.08 -3.00
C HIS A 187 -18.33 -3.60 -3.01
N LEU A 188 -17.07 -4.01 -2.95
CA LEU A 188 -16.65 -5.41 -2.82
C LEU A 188 -17.22 -6.05 -1.55
N ARG A 189 -17.14 -5.35 -0.42
CA ARG A 189 -17.70 -5.77 0.87
C ARG A 189 -19.19 -6.10 0.78
N ARG A 190 -19.98 -5.23 0.14
CA ARG A 190 -21.41 -5.50 -0.12
C ARG A 190 -21.65 -6.65 -1.09
N THR A 191 -20.71 -6.86 -2.03
CA THR A 191 -20.83 -7.89 -3.07
C THR A 191 -20.46 -9.28 -2.54
N ILE A 192 -19.54 -9.34 -1.57
CA ILE A 192 -19.05 -10.57 -0.93
C ILE A 192 -19.01 -10.37 0.60
N PRO A 193 -20.17 -10.48 1.28
CA PRO A 193 -20.24 -10.28 2.72
C PRO A 193 -19.41 -11.28 3.51
N LEU A 194 -19.17 -12.47 2.95
CA LEU A 194 -18.34 -13.52 3.56
C LEU A 194 -16.89 -13.08 3.79
N LEU A 195 -16.42 -12.04 3.10
CA LEU A 195 -15.08 -11.48 3.24
C LEU A 195 -15.07 -10.12 3.97
N ASP A 196 -16.12 -9.81 4.73
CA ASP A 196 -16.30 -8.52 5.42
C ASP A 196 -15.05 -8.08 6.19
N ASP A 197 -14.57 -8.97 7.05
CA ASP A 197 -13.41 -8.78 7.89
C ASP A 197 -12.13 -8.50 7.09
N PHE A 198 -11.95 -9.17 5.96
CA PHE A 198 -10.81 -8.94 5.07
C PHE A 198 -10.88 -7.53 4.48
N PHE A 199 -12.06 -7.13 3.99
CA PHE A 199 -12.25 -5.81 3.39
C PHE A 199 -12.14 -4.69 4.41
N VAL A 200 -12.61 -4.86 5.64
CA VAL A 200 -12.44 -3.87 6.72
C VAL A 200 -10.96 -3.62 7.00
N LEU A 201 -10.15 -4.67 7.06
CA LEU A 201 -8.70 -4.52 7.25
C LEU A 201 -8.04 -3.86 6.03
N LEU A 202 -8.46 -4.23 4.82
CA LEU A 202 -7.97 -3.61 3.59
C LEU A 202 -8.27 -2.10 3.54
N LEU A 203 -9.45 -1.67 4.01
CA LEU A 203 -9.80 -0.26 4.16
C LEU A 203 -8.79 0.47 5.06
N TRP A 204 -8.51 -0.09 6.24
CA TRP A 204 -7.53 0.51 7.16
C TRP A 204 -6.14 0.59 6.55
N MET A 205 -5.67 -0.44 5.83
CA MET A 205 -4.40 -0.40 5.13
C MET A 205 -4.32 0.81 4.18
N VAL A 206 -5.38 1.08 3.40
CA VAL A 206 -5.43 2.24 2.49
C VAL A 206 -5.26 3.57 3.23
N VAL A 207 -5.84 3.72 4.43
CA VAL A 207 -5.67 4.93 5.25
C VAL A 207 -4.22 5.10 5.68
N PHE A 208 -3.60 4.05 6.22
CA PHE A 208 -2.21 4.09 6.64
C PHE A 208 -1.26 4.43 5.49
N ILE A 209 -1.45 3.82 4.31
CA ILE A 209 -0.66 4.13 3.12
C ILE A 209 -0.88 5.57 2.64
N ALA A 210 -2.13 6.06 2.66
CA ALA A 210 -2.43 7.43 2.22
C ALA A 210 -1.79 8.47 3.16
N ILE A 211 -1.81 8.25 4.47
CA ILE A 211 -1.16 9.14 5.43
C ILE A 211 0.37 9.08 5.28
N SER A 212 0.94 7.87 5.12
CA SER A 212 2.38 7.70 4.84
C SER A 212 2.81 8.47 3.59
N ALA A 213 2.14 8.27 2.46
CA ALA A 213 2.42 9.02 1.24
C ALA A 213 2.23 10.53 1.44
N SER A 214 1.16 10.97 2.12
CA SER A 214 0.94 12.40 2.35
C SER A 214 2.04 13.03 3.21
N ALA A 215 2.60 12.29 4.17
CA ALA A 215 3.75 12.74 4.96
C ALA A 215 5.00 12.96 4.09
N TYR A 216 5.21 12.14 3.05
CA TYR A 216 6.27 12.35 2.07
C TYR A 216 6.01 13.52 1.14
N ALA A 217 4.78 13.68 0.66
CA ALA A 217 4.42 14.83 -0.18
C ALA A 217 4.57 16.16 0.57
N LEU A 218 4.34 16.16 1.87
CA LEU A 218 4.43 17.34 2.73
C LEU A 218 5.72 17.38 3.55
N TYR A 219 6.77 16.65 3.13
CA TYR A 219 7.99 16.49 3.91
C TYR A 219 8.58 17.85 4.36
N ASP A 220 8.84 18.77 3.42
CA ASP A 220 9.40 20.08 3.75
C ASP A 220 8.42 20.98 4.49
N VAL A 221 7.11 20.87 4.18
CA VAL A 221 6.08 21.60 4.92
C VAL A 221 6.08 21.18 6.39
N ILE A 222 6.21 19.87 6.67
CA ILE A 222 6.24 19.34 8.03
C ILE A 222 7.52 19.77 8.74
N LYS A 223 8.66 19.66 8.06
CA LYS A 223 9.97 20.07 8.55
C LYS A 223 9.98 21.55 8.95
N ASP A 224 9.53 22.42 8.05
CA ASP A 224 9.61 23.88 8.23
C ASP A 224 8.59 24.39 9.25
N VAL A 225 7.35 23.89 9.21
CA VAL A 225 6.27 24.41 10.06
C VAL A 225 6.34 23.86 11.48
N PHE A 226 6.69 22.57 11.63
CA PHE A 226 6.68 21.91 12.94
C PHE A 226 8.07 21.71 13.54
N SER A 227 9.14 22.11 12.83
CA SER A 227 10.54 21.93 13.26
C SER A 227 10.86 20.47 13.64
N ILE A 228 10.23 19.53 12.93
CA ILE A 228 10.48 18.09 13.12
C ILE A 228 11.73 17.73 12.32
N SER A 229 12.60 16.93 12.93
CA SER A 229 13.82 16.49 12.26
C SER A 229 13.55 15.55 11.08
N GLU A 230 14.43 15.59 10.08
CA GLU A 230 14.29 14.84 8.83
C GLU A 230 14.06 13.33 9.04
N HIS A 231 14.86 12.72 9.92
CA HIS A 231 14.77 11.30 10.23
C HIS A 231 13.44 10.93 10.88
N GLN A 232 12.88 11.80 11.73
CA GLN A 232 11.58 11.57 12.37
C GLN A 232 10.43 11.61 11.36
N ILE A 233 10.49 12.48 10.34
CA ILE A 233 9.48 12.51 9.28
C ILE A 233 9.55 11.23 8.43
N VAL A 234 10.76 10.80 8.08
CA VAL A 234 10.97 9.53 7.35
C VAL A 234 10.49 8.33 8.15
N TYR A 235 10.78 8.29 9.45
CA TYR A 235 10.28 7.26 10.36
C TYR A 235 8.76 7.27 10.47
N LEU A 236 8.13 8.44 10.62
CA LEU A 236 6.67 8.55 10.67
C LEU A 236 6.02 7.91 9.45
N SER A 237 6.49 8.27 8.24
CA SER A 237 5.98 7.68 6.99
C SER A 237 6.17 6.15 6.97
N HIS A 238 7.36 5.67 7.32
CA HIS A 238 7.66 4.24 7.32
C HIS A 238 6.87 3.46 8.36
N PHE A 239 6.69 3.97 9.58
CA PHE A 239 5.92 3.29 10.62
C PHE A 239 4.44 3.20 10.26
N LEU A 240 3.88 4.24 9.63
CA LEU A 240 2.55 4.18 9.05
C LEU A 240 2.47 3.12 7.94
N PHE A 241 3.45 3.07 7.05
CA PHE A 241 3.55 2.03 6.03
C PHE A 241 3.60 0.62 6.64
N TYR A 242 4.42 0.39 7.67
CA TYR A 242 4.49 -0.88 8.41
C TYR A 242 3.17 -1.22 9.07
N GLY A 243 2.48 -0.22 9.64
CA GLY A 243 1.14 -0.38 10.19
C GLY A 243 0.17 -0.89 9.12
N GLY A 244 0.17 -0.29 7.94
CA GLY A 244 -0.62 -0.73 6.80
C GLY A 244 -0.29 -2.16 6.36
N MET A 245 0.99 -2.51 6.24
CA MET A 245 1.42 -3.86 5.88
C MET A 245 1.09 -4.90 6.96
N SER A 246 1.24 -4.58 8.25
CA SER A 246 0.79 -5.43 9.36
C SER A 246 -0.69 -5.73 9.28
N ILE A 247 -1.52 -4.72 9.02
CA ILE A 247 -2.96 -4.89 8.84
C ILE A 247 -3.24 -5.78 7.64
N MET A 248 -2.52 -5.60 6.54
CA MET A 248 -2.67 -6.40 5.33
C MET A 248 -2.27 -7.86 5.54
N PHE A 249 -1.20 -8.10 6.31
CA PHE A 249 -0.77 -9.43 6.70
C PHE A 249 -1.89 -10.18 7.44
N ILE A 250 -2.53 -9.49 8.40
CA ILE A 250 -3.67 -10.02 9.16
C ILE A 250 -4.87 -10.25 8.23
N ALA A 251 -5.13 -9.33 7.29
CA ALA A 251 -6.21 -9.45 6.32
C ALA A 251 -6.08 -10.76 5.51
N PHE A 252 -4.91 -11.02 4.93
CA PHE A 252 -4.70 -12.26 4.18
C PHE A 252 -4.78 -13.51 5.03
N HIS A 253 -4.39 -13.44 6.30
CA HIS A 253 -4.57 -14.56 7.22
C HIS A 253 -6.05 -14.90 7.43
N LYS A 254 -6.95 -13.91 7.37
CA LYS A 254 -8.40 -14.16 7.48
C LYS A 254 -9.00 -14.82 6.23
N LEU A 255 -8.31 -14.80 5.08
CA LEU A 255 -8.77 -15.51 3.88
C LEU A 255 -8.67 -17.03 4.00
N SER A 256 -7.90 -17.57 4.96
CA SER A 256 -7.72 -19.03 5.12
C SER A 256 -8.98 -19.79 5.56
N TYR A 257 -10.05 -19.07 5.91
CA TYR A 257 -11.31 -19.65 6.39
C TYR A 257 -12.37 -19.79 5.29
N VAL A 258 -12.06 -19.39 4.06
CA VAL A 258 -13.00 -19.42 2.94
C VAL A 258 -12.70 -20.67 2.12
N GLY A 259 -13.21 -21.80 2.60
CA GLY A 259 -12.95 -23.12 2.02
C GLY A 259 -13.96 -23.46 0.91
N GLY A 260 -13.48 -23.64 -0.33
CA GLY A 260 -14.26 -24.30 -1.39
C GLY A 260 -14.61 -23.45 -2.62
N GLY A 261 -14.25 -22.17 -2.65
CA GLY A 261 -14.50 -21.28 -3.78
C GLY A 261 -15.52 -20.21 -3.43
N VAL A 262 -15.08 -18.95 -3.41
CA VAL A 262 -15.89 -17.79 -3.01
C VAL A 262 -17.17 -17.70 -3.84
N ILE A 263 -17.12 -18.08 -5.11
CA ILE A 263 -18.30 -18.13 -5.98
C ILE A 263 -19.36 -19.14 -5.50
N ASP A 264 -18.97 -20.34 -5.09
CA ASP A 264 -19.92 -21.37 -4.66
C ASP A 264 -20.51 -21.03 -3.29
N ASP A 265 -19.70 -20.46 -2.41
CA ASP A 265 -20.16 -19.93 -1.12
C ASP A 265 -21.15 -18.77 -1.31
N ILE A 266 -20.89 -17.83 -2.23
CA ILE A 266 -21.84 -16.73 -2.48
C ILE A 266 -23.11 -17.23 -3.18
N LYS A 267 -23.01 -18.17 -4.13
CA LYS A 267 -24.20 -18.79 -4.76
C LYS A 267 -25.07 -19.50 -3.72
N ASN A 268 -24.46 -20.21 -2.78
CA ASN A 268 -25.15 -20.88 -1.69
C ASN A 268 -25.74 -19.88 -0.69
N TYR A 269 -25.04 -18.79 -0.40
CA TYR A 269 -25.52 -17.71 0.48
C TYR A 269 -26.74 -17.00 -0.12
N LYS A 270 -26.70 -16.65 -1.42
CA LYS A 270 -27.86 -16.06 -2.13
C LYS A 270 -29.05 -17.02 -2.22
N LYS A 271 -28.81 -18.32 -2.43
CA LYS A 271 -29.88 -19.34 -2.41
C LYS A 271 -30.56 -19.48 -1.05
N ARG A 272 -29.87 -19.16 0.05
CA ARG A 272 -30.39 -19.25 1.42
C ARG A 272 -31.18 -18.01 1.87
N GLY A 273 -31.33 -16.99 1.02
CA GLY A 273 -32.22 -15.85 1.29
C GLY A 273 -31.78 -14.88 2.38
N ALA A 274 -30.51 -14.92 2.81
CA ALA A 274 -29.95 -13.93 3.73
C ALA A 274 -29.61 -12.65 2.95
N VAL A 275 -30.53 -11.69 2.98
CA VAL A 275 -30.38 -10.31 2.47
C VAL A 275 -29.56 -9.49 3.45
#